data_AF-A0A0H3M7P5-F1
#
_entry.id   AF-A0A0H3M7P5-F1
#
_cell.length_a   1.000
_cell.length_b   1.000
_cell.length_c   1.000
_cell.angle_alpha   90.00
_cell.angle_beta   90.00
_cell.angle_gamma   90.00
#
_symmetry.space_group_name_H-M   'P 1'
#
loop_
_entity.id
_entity.type
_entity.pdbx_description
1 polymer ?
#
loop_
_entity_poly.entity_id
_entity_poly.type
_entity_poly.pdbx_seq_one_letter_code
_entity_poly.pdbx_strand_id
1 'polypeptide(L)'
;MDATPNAVELTVDNAWFIAETIGAGTFPWVLAITMPYSDAAQRGAFVDRQRDELTRMGLLSPQGVINPAVADWIKVVCFPDRWLDLRYVGPASADGACELLRGIVALRTGTGKTSNKTGNGVVALRNAQLVTFTAMDIDDPRALVPILGVGLAHRPPARFDEFSLPTRVGARADERLRSGVPLGEVVDYLGIPASARPVVESVFSGPRSYVEIVAGCNRDGRHTTTEVGLSIVDTSAGRVLVSPSRAFDGEWVSTFSPGTPFAIAVAIQTLTACLPDGQWFPGQRVSRDFSTQSS
;
A
#
# COMPACT_ATOMS: atom_id res chain seq x y z
N MET A 1 6.40 30.82 -4.50
CA MET A 1 7.07 29.54 -4.78
C MET A 1 6.19 28.86 -5.80
N ASP A 2 6.58 28.87 -7.06
CA ASP A 2 5.84 28.17 -8.11
C ASP A 2 5.89 26.69 -7.79
N ALA A 3 4.75 26.13 -7.35
CA ALA A 3 4.64 24.73 -7.03
C ALA A 3 4.81 23.95 -8.34
N THR A 4 6.00 23.38 -8.55
CA THR A 4 6.20 22.41 -9.61
C THR A 4 5.23 21.25 -9.40
N PRO A 5 4.49 20.81 -10.43
CA PRO A 5 3.54 19.72 -10.29
C PRO A 5 4.26 18.46 -9.80
N ASN A 6 3.71 17.82 -8.77
CA ASN A 6 4.29 16.65 -8.11
C ASN A 6 3.48 15.36 -8.33
N ALA A 7 2.47 15.38 -9.19
CA ALA A 7 1.66 14.21 -9.50
C ALA A 7 1.25 14.18 -10.97
N VAL A 8 0.98 12.98 -11.48
CA VAL A 8 0.36 12.73 -12.80
C VAL A 8 -0.62 11.57 -12.70
N GLU A 9 -1.79 11.73 -13.30
CA GLU A 9 -2.75 10.65 -13.51
C GLU A 9 -2.67 10.17 -14.96
N LEU A 10 -2.60 8.85 -15.15
CA LEU A 10 -2.49 8.19 -16.44
C LEU A 10 -3.48 7.03 -16.52
N THR A 11 -3.85 6.63 -17.73
CA THR A 11 -4.41 5.29 -17.92
C THR A 11 -3.33 4.24 -17.68
N VAL A 12 -3.73 3.02 -17.30
CA VAL A 12 -2.79 1.90 -17.14
C VAL A 12 -2.02 1.61 -18.43
N ASP A 13 -2.65 1.83 -19.58
CA ASP A 13 -2.08 1.72 -20.92
C ASP A 13 -1.02 2.78 -21.19
N ASN A 14 -1.30 4.04 -20.82
CA ASN A 14 -0.33 5.13 -20.90
C ASN A 14 0.88 4.87 -20.01
N ALA A 15 0.66 4.41 -18.77
CA ALA A 15 1.75 4.06 -17.87
C ALA A 15 2.62 2.93 -18.44
N TRP A 16 1.99 1.88 -18.99
CA TRP A 16 2.69 0.76 -19.64
C TRP A 16 3.53 1.23 -20.82
N PHE A 17 2.96 2.06 -21.71
CA PHE A 17 3.67 2.62 -22.86
C PHE A 17 4.89 3.47 -22.45
N ILE A 18 4.75 4.30 -21.41
CA ILE A 18 5.86 5.11 -20.92
C ILE A 18 6.98 4.21 -20.36
N ALA A 19 6.64 3.20 -19.55
CA ALA A 19 7.61 2.28 -18.97
C ALA A 19 8.41 1.54 -20.05
N GLU A 20 7.74 1.07 -21.11
CA GLU A 20 8.39 0.45 -22.27
C GLU A 20 9.31 1.46 -23.00
N THR A 21 8.83 2.68 -23.24
CA THR A 21 9.56 3.72 -23.99
C THR A 21 10.85 4.15 -23.27
N ILE A 22 10.83 4.24 -21.95
CA ILE A 22 12.00 4.63 -21.14
C ILE A 22 12.90 3.44 -20.77
N GLY A 23 12.53 2.22 -21.16
CA GLY A 23 13.25 1.00 -20.82
C GLY A 23 13.19 0.66 -19.32
N ALA A 24 12.11 1.03 -18.62
CA ALA A 24 11.95 0.77 -17.19
C ALA A 24 11.53 -0.67 -16.86
N GLY A 25 11.30 -1.52 -17.86
CA GLY A 25 10.85 -2.89 -17.66
C GLY A 25 9.39 -2.95 -17.23
N THR A 26 9.07 -3.86 -16.31
CA THR A 26 7.68 -4.12 -15.88
C THR A 26 7.35 -3.41 -14.57
N PHE A 27 6.09 -3.02 -14.42
CA PHE A 27 5.60 -2.51 -13.14
C PHE A 27 5.60 -3.58 -12.04
N PRO A 28 5.67 -3.18 -10.76
CA PRO A 28 5.47 -4.06 -9.62
C PRO A 28 4.18 -4.87 -9.74
N TRP A 29 4.27 -6.17 -9.46
CA TRP A 29 3.15 -7.11 -9.56
C TRP A 29 1.91 -6.69 -8.75
N VAL A 30 2.08 -5.98 -7.64
CA VAL A 30 0.97 -5.49 -6.81
C VAL A 30 0.00 -4.60 -7.61
N LEU A 31 0.52 -3.79 -8.55
CA LEU A 31 -0.27 -2.88 -9.38
C LEU A 31 -1.07 -3.61 -10.45
N ALA A 32 -0.74 -4.87 -10.77
CA ALA A 32 -1.42 -5.69 -11.77
C ALA A 32 -1.53 -5.06 -13.18
N ILE A 33 -0.62 -4.15 -13.56
CA ILE A 33 -0.59 -3.54 -14.89
C ILE A 33 0.01 -4.56 -15.87
N THR A 34 -0.82 -5.03 -16.80
CA THR A 34 -0.47 -6.08 -17.76
C THR A 34 -0.20 -5.52 -19.15
N MET A 35 0.38 -6.34 -20.02
CA MET A 35 0.57 -5.99 -21.43
C MET A 35 -0.80 -5.74 -22.11
N PRO A 36 -0.97 -4.62 -22.84
CA PRO A 36 -2.28 -4.23 -23.39
C PRO A 36 -2.61 -4.82 -24.78
N TYR A 37 -1.70 -5.61 -25.35
CA TYR A 37 -1.85 -6.22 -26.68
C TYR A 37 -1.30 -7.65 -26.71
N SER A 38 -1.75 -8.44 -27.69
CA SER A 38 -1.35 -9.84 -27.87
C SER A 38 -0.54 -10.09 -29.14
N ASP A 39 -0.60 -9.18 -30.13
CA ASP A 39 0.06 -9.33 -31.42
C ASP A 39 0.69 -8.03 -31.95
N ALA A 40 1.48 -8.14 -33.03
CA ALA A 40 2.21 -7.03 -33.61
C ALA A 40 1.32 -5.97 -34.27
N ALA A 41 0.15 -6.35 -34.81
CA ALA A 41 -0.76 -5.41 -35.44
C ALA A 41 -1.47 -4.55 -34.39
N GLN A 42 -1.91 -5.18 -33.29
CA GLN A 42 -2.45 -4.49 -32.12
C GLN A 42 -1.42 -3.56 -31.49
N ARG A 43 -0.15 -3.97 -31.42
CA ARG A 43 0.95 -3.13 -30.91
C ARG A 43 1.10 -1.83 -31.71
N GLY A 44 1.06 -1.89 -33.04
CA GLY A 44 1.17 -0.69 -33.88
C GLY A 44 0.04 0.32 -33.59
N ALA A 45 -1.20 -0.16 -33.66
CA ALA A 45 -2.37 0.69 -33.38
C ALA A 45 -2.40 1.23 -31.94
N PHE A 46 -1.89 0.46 -30.96
CA PHE A 46 -1.73 0.90 -29.58
C PHE A 46 -0.71 2.03 -29.45
N VAL A 47 0.48 1.86 -30.03
CA VAL A 47 1.55 2.87 -29.98
C VAL A 47 1.11 4.20 -30.57
N ASP A 48 0.41 4.18 -31.71
CA ASP A 48 -0.07 5.41 -32.34
C ASP A 48 -1.09 6.14 -31.46
N ARG A 49 -2.06 5.41 -30.87
CA ARG A 49 -3.03 5.98 -29.92
C ARG A 49 -2.36 6.59 -28.69
N GLN A 50 -1.43 5.87 -28.05
CA GLN A 50 -0.76 6.38 -26.85
C GLN A 50 0.12 7.60 -27.16
N ARG A 51 0.77 7.64 -28.33
CA ARG A 51 1.54 8.83 -28.75
C ARG A 51 0.67 10.06 -28.92
N ASP A 52 -0.49 9.90 -29.56
CA ASP A 52 -1.44 11.01 -29.76
C ASP A 52 -1.98 11.54 -28.43
N GLU A 53 -2.34 10.65 -27.50
CA GLU A 53 -2.81 11.02 -26.16
C GLU A 53 -1.73 11.72 -25.34
N LEU A 54 -0.54 11.12 -25.23
CA LEU A 54 0.55 11.67 -24.41
C LEU A 54 1.10 12.98 -24.96
N THR A 55 1.10 13.16 -26.29
CA THR A 55 1.47 14.44 -26.91
C THR A 55 0.45 15.52 -26.56
N ARG A 56 -0.85 15.20 -26.60
CA ARG A 56 -1.92 16.13 -26.22
C ARG A 56 -1.86 16.52 -24.73
N MET A 57 -1.43 15.60 -23.88
CA MET A 57 -1.20 15.84 -22.44
C MET A 57 0.11 16.58 -22.15
N GLY A 58 0.97 16.84 -23.14
CA GLY A 58 2.28 17.46 -22.95
C GLY A 58 3.31 16.57 -22.26
N LEU A 59 3.07 15.25 -22.23
CA LEU A 59 3.94 14.25 -21.61
C LEU A 59 4.92 13.61 -22.60
N LEU A 60 4.66 13.74 -23.90
CA LEU A 60 5.54 13.31 -24.98
C LEU A 60 5.91 14.53 -25.84
N SER A 61 7.22 14.76 -26.04
CA SER A 61 7.69 15.81 -26.93
C SER A 61 7.52 15.41 -28.40
N PRO A 62 7.54 16.38 -29.35
CA PRO A 62 7.55 16.08 -30.79
C PRO A 62 8.72 15.19 -31.24
N GLN A 63 9.81 15.16 -30.47
CA GLN A 63 10.99 14.32 -30.71
C GLN A 63 10.84 12.91 -30.09
N GLY A 64 9.69 12.59 -29.50
CA GLY A 64 9.43 11.30 -28.87
C GLY A 64 10.02 11.16 -27.47
N VAL A 65 10.38 12.27 -26.80
CA VAL A 65 10.98 12.25 -25.46
C VAL A 65 9.89 12.40 -24.41
N ILE A 66 9.83 11.47 -23.45
CA ILE A 66 8.91 11.54 -22.30
C ILE A 66 9.32 12.66 -21.35
N ASN A 67 8.34 13.32 -20.72
CA ASN A 67 8.56 14.29 -19.66
C ASN A 67 9.54 13.73 -18.59
N PRO A 68 10.67 14.41 -18.31
CA PRO A 68 11.69 13.89 -17.42
C PRO A 68 11.20 13.55 -16.01
N ALA A 69 10.30 14.37 -15.43
CA ALA A 69 9.77 14.13 -14.09
C ALA A 69 8.94 12.83 -14.05
N VAL A 70 8.05 12.64 -15.03
CA VAL A 70 7.21 11.44 -15.13
C VAL A 70 8.07 10.20 -15.40
N ALA A 71 9.07 10.32 -16.27
CA ALA A 71 10.02 9.24 -16.53
C ALA A 71 10.77 8.83 -15.26
N ASP A 72 11.20 9.79 -14.44
CA ASP A 72 11.88 9.51 -13.17
C ASP A 72 10.94 8.88 -12.14
N TRP A 73 9.67 9.33 -12.05
CA TRP A 73 8.69 8.73 -11.15
C TRP A 73 8.41 7.27 -11.49
N ILE A 74 8.21 6.96 -12.78
CA ILE A 74 7.99 5.58 -13.24
C ILE A 74 9.24 4.73 -13.00
N LYS A 75 10.46 5.26 -13.22
CA LYS A 75 11.70 4.54 -12.89
C LYS A 75 11.83 4.22 -11.40
N VAL A 76 11.43 5.12 -10.51
CA VAL A 76 11.44 4.85 -9.06
C VAL A 76 10.46 3.72 -8.72
N VAL A 77 9.27 3.71 -9.34
CA VAL A 77 8.26 2.66 -9.09
C VAL A 77 8.67 1.31 -9.69
N CYS A 78 9.29 1.29 -10.87
CA CYS A 78 9.76 0.05 -11.52
C CYS A 78 11.03 -0.51 -10.87
N PHE A 79 11.91 0.34 -10.33
CA PHE A 79 13.15 -0.06 -9.67
C PHE A 79 13.29 0.55 -8.26
N PRO A 80 12.42 0.16 -7.32
CA PRO A 80 12.52 0.60 -5.94
C PRO A 80 13.66 -0.14 -5.22
N ASP A 81 14.40 0.58 -4.38
CA ASP A 81 15.30 -0.06 -3.41
C ASP A 81 14.51 -0.60 -2.21
N ARG A 82 13.44 0.12 -1.85
CA ARG A 82 12.55 -0.20 -0.73
C ARG A 82 11.11 0.10 -1.12
N TRP A 83 10.17 -0.76 -0.75
CA TRP A 83 8.76 -0.53 -1.08
C TRP A 83 7.77 -1.08 -0.06
N LEU A 84 6.55 -0.53 -0.09
CA LEU A 84 5.35 -1.09 0.55
C LEU A 84 4.35 -1.44 -0.54
N ASP A 85 4.02 -2.72 -0.68
CA ASP A 85 2.93 -3.19 -1.51
C ASP A 85 1.61 -3.01 -0.77
N LEU A 86 0.64 -2.36 -1.42
CA LEU A 86 -0.67 -2.03 -0.85
C LEU A 86 -1.77 -2.74 -1.63
N ARG A 87 -2.48 -3.66 -0.97
CA ARG A 87 -3.64 -4.36 -1.55
C ARG A 87 -4.90 -3.92 -0.82
N TYR A 88 -5.68 -3.07 -1.47
CA TYR A 88 -6.95 -2.64 -0.94
C TYR A 88 -8.05 -3.63 -1.31
N VAL A 89 -8.93 -3.89 -0.35
CA VAL A 89 -10.12 -4.70 -0.52
C VAL A 89 -11.27 -3.93 0.10
N GLY A 90 -12.22 -3.50 -0.72
CA GLY A 90 -13.44 -2.82 -0.30
C GLY A 90 -14.67 -3.73 -0.43
N PRO A 91 -15.85 -3.23 -0.03
CA PRO A 91 -17.10 -3.90 -0.38
C PRO A 91 -17.21 -4.05 -1.89
N ALA A 92 -17.70 -5.20 -2.36
CA ALA A 92 -17.97 -5.39 -3.78
C ALA A 92 -18.93 -4.28 -4.24
N SER A 93 -18.66 -3.68 -5.40
CA SER A 93 -19.61 -2.76 -6.03
C SER A 93 -20.95 -3.49 -6.25
N ALA A 94 -22.05 -2.74 -6.31
CA ALA A 94 -23.38 -3.32 -6.57
C ALA A 94 -23.43 -4.16 -7.87
N ASP A 95 -22.49 -3.91 -8.78
CA ASP A 95 -22.32 -4.63 -10.05
C ASP A 95 -21.43 -5.88 -9.95
N GLY A 96 -21.02 -6.28 -8.75
CA GLY A 96 -20.24 -7.50 -8.50
C GLY A 96 -18.76 -7.43 -8.94
N ALA A 97 -18.33 -6.33 -9.55
CA ALA A 97 -16.93 -6.08 -9.82
C ALA A 97 -16.22 -5.67 -8.52
N CYS A 98 -15.18 -6.41 -8.14
CA CYS A 98 -14.21 -5.91 -7.17
C CYS A 98 -13.53 -4.67 -7.78
N GLU A 99 -13.69 -3.52 -7.16
CA GLU A 99 -12.98 -2.31 -7.58
C GLU A 99 -11.48 -2.56 -7.34
N LEU A 100 -10.73 -2.76 -8.42
CA LEU A 100 -9.31 -3.08 -8.35
C LEU A 100 -8.54 -1.84 -7.89
N LEU A 101 -8.31 -1.77 -6.58
CA LEU A 101 -7.53 -0.72 -5.95
C LEU A 101 -6.21 -1.28 -5.41
N ARG A 102 -5.10 -0.83 -5.98
CA ARG A 102 -3.75 -1.31 -5.66
C ARG A 102 -2.80 -0.15 -5.55
N GLY A 103 -1.84 -0.23 -4.63
CA GLY A 103 -0.83 0.80 -4.50
C GLY A 103 0.55 0.24 -4.23
N ILE A 104 1.54 1.09 -4.44
CA ILE A 104 2.91 0.86 -3.98
C ILE A 104 3.49 2.18 -3.49
N VAL A 105 4.14 2.17 -2.32
CA VAL A 105 5.04 3.25 -1.90
C VAL A 105 6.43 2.81 -2.28
N ALA A 106 7.05 3.49 -3.24
CA ALA A 106 8.38 3.18 -3.73
C ALA A 106 9.40 4.23 -3.23
N LEU A 107 10.50 3.76 -2.67
CA LEU A 107 11.61 4.57 -2.22
C LEU A 107 12.88 4.14 -2.96
N ARG A 108 13.66 5.14 -3.39
CA ARG A 108 14.99 4.93 -3.97
C ARG A 108 16.04 5.70 -3.19
N THR A 109 17.11 5.01 -2.83
CA THR A 109 18.27 5.56 -2.13
C THR A 109 19.22 6.26 -3.08
N GLY A 110 18.98 7.57 -3.28
CA GLY A 110 19.99 8.55 -3.70
C GLY A 110 20.34 8.66 -5.19
N THR A 111 20.07 9.84 -5.77
CA THR A 111 20.85 10.43 -6.88
C THR A 111 21.08 11.95 -6.75
N GLY A 112 20.70 12.58 -5.64
CA GLY A 112 20.95 14.01 -5.39
C GLY A 112 22.31 14.27 -4.75
N LYS A 113 23.20 15.00 -5.44
CA LYS A 113 24.53 15.46 -4.96
C LYS A 113 24.51 16.40 -3.73
N THR A 114 23.39 16.54 -3.04
CA THR A 114 23.27 17.36 -1.82
C THR A 114 22.82 16.49 -0.66
N SER A 115 23.81 15.98 0.07
CA SER A 115 23.86 15.95 1.53
C SER A 115 22.50 16.08 2.25
N ASN A 116 22.10 15.00 2.93
CA ASN A 116 21.29 15.03 4.15
C ASN A 116 19.75 15.23 4.03
N LYS A 117 19.12 15.05 2.86
CA LYS A 117 17.66 14.90 2.77
C LYS A 117 17.26 13.45 2.45
N THR A 118 16.52 12.86 3.38
CA THR A 118 15.87 11.56 3.28
C THR A 118 14.91 11.51 2.09
N GLY A 119 15.10 10.50 1.22
CA GLY A 119 14.11 9.83 0.36
C GLY A 119 13.09 10.64 -0.44
N ASN A 120 13.40 10.92 -1.73
CA ASN A 120 12.34 11.15 -2.72
C ASN A 120 11.54 9.84 -2.87
N GLY A 121 10.30 9.82 -2.37
CA GLY A 121 9.37 8.71 -2.53
C GLY A 121 8.38 8.94 -3.67
N VAL A 122 7.96 7.87 -4.32
CA VAL A 122 6.87 7.90 -5.30
C VAL A 122 5.79 6.93 -4.85
N VAL A 123 4.58 7.44 -4.70
CA VAL A 123 3.38 6.65 -4.46
C VAL A 123 2.71 6.42 -5.81
N ALA A 124 2.56 5.15 -6.20
CA ALA A 124 1.69 4.79 -7.31
C ALA A 124 0.40 4.18 -6.76
N LEU A 125 -0.75 4.73 -7.15
CA LEU A 125 -2.07 4.22 -6.79
C LEU A 125 -2.86 3.94 -8.06
N ARG A 126 -3.15 2.67 -8.31
CA ARG A 126 -4.01 2.22 -9.39
C ARG A 126 -5.44 2.05 -8.87
N ASN A 127 -6.37 2.77 -9.49
CA ASN A 127 -7.79 2.48 -9.38
C ASN A 127 -8.35 2.09 -10.75
N ALA A 128 -8.76 0.83 -10.89
CA ALA A 128 -9.31 0.26 -12.12
C ALA A 128 -8.39 0.49 -13.34
N GLN A 129 -8.78 1.39 -14.25
CA GLN A 129 -8.06 1.71 -15.49
C GLN A 129 -7.15 2.93 -15.38
N LEU A 130 -7.13 3.58 -14.22
CA LEU A 130 -6.29 4.75 -13.94
C LEU A 130 -5.20 4.40 -12.95
N VAL A 131 -4.06 5.06 -13.09
CA VAL A 131 -2.95 5.00 -12.15
C VAL A 131 -2.38 6.39 -11.96
N THR A 132 -2.26 6.80 -10.70
CA THR A 132 -1.68 8.08 -10.31
C THR A 132 -0.29 7.85 -9.73
N PHE A 133 0.69 8.60 -10.21
CA PHE A 133 2.04 8.66 -9.64
C PHE A 133 2.21 9.99 -8.92
N THR A 134 2.51 9.95 -7.63
CA THR A 134 2.69 11.15 -6.79
C THR A 134 4.07 11.12 -6.15
N ALA A 135 4.89 12.11 -6.45
CA ALA A 135 6.15 12.35 -5.75
C ALA A 135 5.88 13.04 -4.41
N MET A 136 6.41 12.44 -3.35
CA MET A 136 6.23 12.90 -1.98
C MET A 136 7.57 12.86 -1.24
N ASP A 137 7.78 13.86 -0.38
CA ASP A 137 8.85 13.80 0.61
C ASP A 137 8.34 12.93 1.78
N ILE A 138 9.00 11.79 1.99
CA ILE A 138 8.62 10.82 3.03
C ILE A 138 9.82 10.69 3.97
N ASP A 139 9.77 11.43 5.07
CA ASP A 139 10.84 11.55 6.06
C ASP A 139 10.48 10.96 7.45
N ASP A 140 9.19 10.75 7.72
CA ASP A 140 8.63 10.17 8.96
C ASP A 140 7.65 9.02 8.64
N PRO A 141 7.68 7.88 9.37
CA PRO A 141 6.62 6.88 9.34
C PRO A 141 5.18 7.43 9.42
N ARG A 142 4.96 8.57 10.08
CA ARG A 142 3.64 9.21 10.14
C ARG A 142 3.15 9.74 8.81
N ALA A 143 4.06 10.19 7.95
CA ALA A 143 3.72 10.65 6.60
C ALA A 143 3.11 9.52 5.75
N LEU A 144 3.39 8.25 6.10
CA LEU A 144 2.79 7.09 5.45
C LEU A 144 1.34 6.85 5.86
N VAL A 145 0.88 7.29 7.04
CA VAL A 145 -0.46 6.97 7.53
C VAL A 145 -1.59 7.45 6.60
N PRO A 146 -1.57 8.71 6.10
CA PRO A 146 -2.56 9.16 5.12
C PRO A 146 -2.48 8.37 3.80
N ILE A 147 -1.27 8.03 3.35
CA ILE A 147 -1.04 7.27 2.11
C ILE A 147 -1.68 5.88 2.22
N LEU A 148 -1.41 5.17 3.31
CA LEU A 148 -1.97 3.84 3.56
C LEU A 148 -3.49 3.87 3.71
N GLY A 149 -4.03 4.97 4.26
CA GLY A 149 -5.47 5.14 4.47
C GLY A 149 -6.27 5.56 3.24
N VAL A 150 -5.64 5.87 2.10
CA VAL A 150 -6.31 6.47 0.92
C VAL A 150 -7.44 5.61 0.35
N GLY A 151 -7.31 4.28 0.42
CA GLY A 151 -8.31 3.33 -0.08
C GLY A 151 -9.26 2.79 1.00
N LEU A 152 -9.32 3.42 2.17
CA LEU A 152 -10.18 3.00 3.29
C LEU A 152 -11.33 3.99 3.52
N ALA A 153 -12.33 3.57 4.31
CA ALA A 153 -13.51 4.37 4.62
C ALA A 153 -13.29 5.50 5.66
N HIS A 154 -12.04 5.88 5.95
CA HIS A 154 -11.66 6.92 6.91
C HIS A 154 -12.34 6.83 8.28
N ARG A 155 -12.51 5.61 8.83
CA ARG A 155 -13.14 5.41 10.14
C ARG A 155 -12.26 5.89 11.29
N PRO A 156 -12.84 6.41 12.40
CA PRO A 156 -12.07 6.71 13.61
C PRO A 156 -11.52 5.43 14.25
N PRO A 157 -10.45 5.48 15.05
CA PRO A 157 -9.93 4.30 15.75
C PRO A 157 -11.00 3.61 16.60
N ALA A 158 -11.09 2.28 16.49
CA ALA A 158 -12.00 1.48 17.29
C ALA A 158 -11.64 1.53 18.78
N ARG A 159 -12.60 1.26 19.66
CA ARG A 159 -12.42 1.26 21.12
C ARG A 159 -12.60 -0.16 21.67
N PHE A 160 -11.49 -0.82 21.96
CA PHE A 160 -11.44 -2.16 22.56
C PHE A 160 -10.07 -2.40 23.17
N ASP A 161 -9.97 -3.38 24.06
CA ASP A 161 -8.69 -3.80 24.63
C ASP A 161 -7.90 -4.61 23.60
N GLU A 162 -6.62 -4.30 23.48
CA GLU A 162 -5.72 -5.04 22.59
C GLU A 162 -5.71 -6.53 22.95
N PHE A 163 -5.75 -7.38 21.93
CA PHE A 163 -5.64 -8.82 22.10
C PHE A 163 -4.84 -9.45 20.96
N SER A 164 -4.34 -10.66 21.18
CA SER A 164 -3.47 -11.36 20.25
C SER A 164 -4.01 -12.75 19.94
N LEU A 165 -3.86 -13.17 18.68
CA LEU A 165 -4.21 -14.51 18.21
C LEU A 165 -3.07 -15.07 17.36
N PRO A 166 -2.75 -16.37 17.42
CA PRO A 166 -1.84 -16.97 16.45
C PRO A 166 -2.32 -16.70 15.02
N THR A 167 -1.44 -16.26 14.13
CA THR A 167 -1.82 -15.83 12.76
C THR A 167 -2.52 -16.96 11.99
N ARG A 168 -2.07 -18.22 12.18
CA ARG A 168 -2.71 -19.40 11.58
C ARG A 168 -4.16 -19.59 12.05
N VAL A 169 -4.43 -19.26 13.32
CA VAL A 169 -5.77 -19.35 13.90
C VAL A 169 -6.69 -18.28 13.29
N GLY A 170 -6.20 -17.06 13.09
CA GLY A 170 -6.93 -15.99 12.39
C GLY A 170 -7.23 -16.34 10.92
N ALA A 171 -6.24 -16.86 10.19
CA ALA A 171 -6.43 -17.28 8.79
C ALA A 171 -7.48 -18.40 8.67
N ARG A 172 -7.44 -19.37 9.57
CA ARG A 172 -8.42 -20.47 9.62
C ARG A 172 -9.82 -19.98 9.98
N ALA A 173 -9.94 -18.98 10.86
CA ALA A 173 -11.22 -18.35 11.17
C ALA A 173 -11.82 -17.66 9.94
N ASP A 174 -11.03 -16.86 9.21
CA ASP A 174 -11.49 -16.20 7.99
C ASP A 174 -11.88 -17.22 6.88
N GLU A 175 -11.13 -18.31 6.74
CA GLU A 175 -11.49 -19.41 5.83
C GLU A 175 -12.82 -20.07 6.20
N ARG A 176 -13.03 -20.41 7.48
CA ARG A 176 -14.29 -21.00 7.96
C ARG A 176 -15.49 -20.10 7.69
N LEU A 177 -15.33 -18.79 7.91
CA LEU A 177 -16.37 -17.80 7.63
C LEU A 177 -16.66 -17.72 6.14
N ARG A 178 -15.63 -17.72 5.28
CA ARG A 178 -15.79 -17.82 3.82
C ARG A 178 -16.49 -19.11 3.38
N SER A 179 -16.32 -20.20 4.11
CA SER A 179 -17.03 -21.47 3.89
C SER A 179 -18.47 -21.51 4.45
N GLY A 180 -18.95 -20.43 5.08
CA GLY A 180 -20.33 -20.32 5.56
C GLY A 180 -20.57 -20.78 7.00
N VAL A 181 -19.52 -21.00 7.80
CA VAL A 181 -19.66 -21.29 9.24
C VAL A 181 -20.20 -20.05 9.97
N PRO A 182 -21.16 -20.20 10.92
CA PRO A 182 -21.68 -19.07 11.69
C PRO A 182 -20.60 -18.34 12.50
N LEU A 183 -20.67 -17.01 12.52
CA LEU A 183 -19.71 -16.14 13.18
C LEU A 183 -19.57 -16.40 14.69
N GLY A 184 -20.68 -16.70 15.38
CA GLY A 184 -20.67 -16.97 16.82
C GLY A 184 -19.78 -18.15 17.20
N GLU A 185 -19.84 -19.25 16.43
CA GLU A 185 -19.01 -20.44 16.67
C GLU A 185 -17.52 -20.16 16.47
N VAL A 186 -17.19 -19.31 15.49
CA VAL A 186 -15.81 -18.90 15.23
C VAL A 186 -15.31 -17.98 16.34
N VAL A 187 -16.10 -17.01 16.79
CA VAL A 187 -15.70 -16.06 17.84
C VAL A 187 -15.46 -16.75 19.19
N ASP A 188 -16.31 -17.69 19.59
CA ASP A 188 -16.13 -18.43 20.85
C ASP A 188 -14.91 -19.36 20.79
N TYR A 189 -14.60 -19.94 19.62
CA TYR A 189 -13.38 -20.72 19.41
C TYR A 189 -12.10 -19.89 19.55
N LEU A 190 -12.15 -18.59 19.20
CA LEU A 190 -10.98 -17.71 19.19
C LEU A 190 -10.63 -17.14 20.57
N GLY A 191 -11.49 -17.31 21.59
CA GLY A 191 -11.22 -16.79 22.93
C GLY A 191 -11.14 -15.26 23.00
N ILE A 192 -11.88 -14.56 22.14
CA ILE A 192 -11.84 -13.10 22.03
C ILE A 192 -12.40 -12.46 23.32
N PRO A 193 -11.70 -11.46 23.91
CA PRO A 193 -12.19 -10.74 25.08
C PRO A 193 -13.56 -10.12 24.84
N ALA A 194 -14.41 -10.09 25.87
CA ALA A 194 -15.77 -9.56 25.76
C ALA A 194 -15.81 -8.12 25.23
N SER A 195 -14.83 -7.27 25.59
CA SER A 195 -14.68 -5.90 25.11
C SER A 195 -14.35 -5.80 23.60
N ALA A 196 -13.74 -6.84 23.02
CA ALA A 196 -13.33 -6.88 21.62
C ALA A 196 -14.34 -7.60 20.71
N ARG A 197 -15.29 -8.37 21.26
CA ARG A 197 -16.29 -9.13 20.47
C ARG A 197 -17.04 -8.26 19.46
N PRO A 198 -17.60 -7.09 19.80
CA PRO A 198 -18.34 -6.28 18.82
C PRO A 198 -17.45 -5.78 17.68
N VAL A 199 -16.18 -5.48 17.97
CA VAL A 199 -15.21 -5.04 16.97
C VAL A 199 -14.85 -6.20 16.04
N VAL A 200 -14.55 -7.38 16.57
CA VAL A 200 -14.23 -8.55 15.74
C VAL A 200 -15.43 -8.99 14.93
N GLU A 201 -16.64 -8.99 15.51
CA GLU A 201 -17.85 -9.32 14.77
C GLU A 201 -18.05 -8.35 13.59
N SER A 202 -17.78 -7.05 13.77
CA SER A 202 -17.87 -6.06 12.70
C SER A 202 -16.85 -6.27 11.58
N VAL A 203 -15.71 -6.92 11.86
CA VAL A 203 -14.73 -7.33 10.83
C VAL A 203 -15.34 -8.39 9.92
N PHE A 204 -16.31 -9.19 10.37
CA PHE A 204 -16.81 -10.34 9.60
C PHE A 204 -18.27 -10.25 9.14
N SER A 205 -19.07 -9.35 9.72
CA SER A 205 -20.52 -9.25 9.46
C SER A 205 -20.94 -8.00 8.69
N GLY A 206 -20.11 -6.95 8.68
CA GLY A 206 -20.45 -5.64 8.12
C GLY A 206 -19.70 -5.27 6.84
N PRO A 207 -20.05 -4.14 6.21
CA PRO A 207 -19.21 -3.55 5.18
C PRO A 207 -17.85 -3.24 5.79
N ARG A 208 -16.80 -3.86 5.23
CA ARG A 208 -15.41 -3.65 5.63
C ARG A 208 -14.60 -3.20 4.43
N SER A 209 -13.66 -2.31 4.70
CA SER A 209 -12.57 -2.03 3.77
C SER A 209 -11.26 -2.26 4.50
N TYR A 210 -10.31 -2.92 3.85
CA TYR A 210 -9.00 -3.13 4.45
C TYR A 210 -7.88 -2.98 3.44
N VAL A 211 -6.69 -2.70 3.95
CA VAL A 211 -5.45 -2.73 3.17
C VAL A 211 -4.53 -3.76 3.80
N GLU A 212 -4.01 -4.67 2.97
CA GLU A 212 -2.88 -5.52 3.33
C GLU A 212 -1.60 -4.86 2.84
N ILE A 213 -0.63 -4.77 3.75
CA ILE A 213 0.63 -4.05 3.55
C ILE A 213 1.77 -5.04 3.71
N VAL A 214 2.56 -5.22 2.65
CA VAL A 214 3.78 -6.04 2.66
C VAL A 214 4.96 -5.13 2.38
N ALA A 215 5.99 -5.21 3.21
CA ALA A 215 7.21 -4.44 2.97
C ALA A 215 8.21 -5.28 2.17
N GLY A 216 8.98 -4.63 1.31
CA GLY A 216 10.06 -5.26 0.57
C GLY A 216 11.26 -4.36 0.38
N CYS A 217 12.38 -4.99 0.07
CA CYS A 217 13.62 -4.32 -0.29
C CYS A 217 14.38 -5.08 -1.37
N ASN A 218 15.20 -4.36 -2.11
CA ASN A 218 16.13 -4.88 -3.09
C ASN A 218 17.55 -4.57 -2.62
N ARG A 219 18.25 -5.60 -2.15
CA ARG A 219 19.63 -5.48 -1.69
C ARG A 219 20.52 -6.36 -2.55
N ASP A 220 21.54 -5.75 -3.18
CA ASP A 220 22.51 -6.45 -4.02
C ASP A 220 21.83 -7.30 -5.12
N GLY A 221 20.72 -6.81 -5.69
CA GLY A 221 19.93 -7.48 -6.71
C GLY A 221 18.99 -8.59 -6.20
N ARG A 222 18.95 -8.81 -4.88
CA ARG A 222 18.04 -9.77 -4.24
C ARG A 222 16.82 -9.06 -3.67
N HIS A 223 15.66 -9.38 -4.24
CA HIS A 223 14.38 -8.93 -3.70
C HIS A 223 14.00 -9.78 -2.49
N THR A 224 13.71 -9.12 -1.37
CA THR A 224 13.23 -9.75 -0.13
C THR A 224 11.97 -9.03 0.33
N THR A 225 10.94 -9.78 0.70
CA THR A 225 9.70 -9.24 1.27
C THR A 225 9.49 -9.80 2.67
N THR A 226 8.69 -9.10 3.49
CA THR A 226 8.26 -9.63 4.78
C THR A 226 7.38 -10.87 4.57
N GLU A 227 7.57 -11.90 5.40
CA GLU A 227 6.78 -13.14 5.33
C GLU A 227 5.30 -12.90 5.68
N VAL A 228 5.07 -11.93 6.56
CA VAL A 228 3.76 -11.53 7.05
C VAL A 228 3.51 -10.07 6.71
N GLY A 229 2.24 -9.75 6.46
CA GLY A 229 1.76 -8.40 6.20
C GLY A 229 1.13 -7.76 7.42
N LEU A 230 1.09 -6.44 7.42
CA LEU A 230 0.30 -5.60 8.31
C LEU A 230 -1.07 -5.36 7.66
N SER A 231 -2.15 -5.36 8.43
CA SER A 231 -3.48 -4.99 7.90
C SER A 231 -4.09 -3.82 8.67
N ILE A 232 -4.72 -2.89 7.94
CA ILE A 232 -5.56 -1.84 8.51
C ILE A 232 -6.98 -2.09 8.03
N VAL A 233 -7.93 -2.23 8.95
CA VAL A 233 -9.32 -2.63 8.66
C VAL A 233 -10.27 -1.56 9.18
N ASP A 234 -11.04 -0.96 8.28
CA ASP A 234 -12.13 -0.05 8.61
C ASP A 234 -13.46 -0.83 8.65
N THR A 235 -14.09 -0.83 9.82
CA THR A 235 -15.39 -1.48 10.06
C THR A 235 -16.42 -0.48 10.59
N SER A 236 -17.66 -0.94 10.80
CA SER A 236 -18.69 -0.16 11.48
C SER A 236 -18.30 0.22 12.92
N ALA A 237 -17.50 -0.59 13.61
CA ALA A 237 -17.02 -0.33 14.98
C ALA A 237 -15.78 0.58 15.05
N GLY A 238 -15.18 0.93 13.90
CA GLY A 238 -14.01 1.80 13.80
C GLY A 238 -12.85 1.15 13.06
N ARG A 239 -11.70 1.83 13.08
CA ARG A 239 -10.45 1.36 12.49
C ARG A 239 -9.70 0.44 13.44
N VAL A 240 -9.34 -0.73 12.94
CA VAL A 240 -8.56 -1.78 13.62
C VAL A 240 -7.23 -1.96 12.92
N LEU A 241 -6.16 -2.08 13.70
CA LEU A 241 -4.84 -2.44 13.22
C LEU A 241 -4.57 -3.89 13.57
N VAL A 242 -4.13 -4.68 12.58
CA VAL A 242 -3.72 -6.06 12.76
C VAL A 242 -2.23 -6.16 12.43
N SER A 243 -1.39 -6.12 13.45
CA SER A 243 0.07 -6.13 13.30
C SER A 243 0.64 -7.51 13.64
N PRO A 244 1.45 -8.11 12.76
CA PRO A 244 2.10 -9.36 13.07
C PRO A 244 3.32 -9.13 13.98
N SER A 245 3.55 -10.06 14.89
CA SER A 245 4.75 -10.14 15.72
C SER A 245 5.19 -11.60 15.84
N ARG A 246 6.46 -11.82 16.12
CA ARG A 246 7.00 -13.17 16.31
C ARG A 246 7.04 -13.50 17.80
N ALA A 247 6.35 -14.57 18.20
CA ALA A 247 6.41 -15.09 19.56
C ALA A 247 7.76 -15.77 19.84
N PHE A 248 8.02 -16.06 21.12
CA PHE A 248 9.28 -16.66 21.59
C PHE A 248 9.52 -18.07 21.02
N ASP A 249 8.46 -18.79 20.70
CA ASP A 249 8.45 -20.11 20.07
C ASP A 249 8.64 -20.03 18.53
N GLY A 250 8.76 -18.82 17.99
CA GLY A 250 8.94 -18.54 16.58
C GLY A 250 7.65 -18.50 15.78
N GLU A 251 6.49 -18.74 16.38
CA GLU A 251 5.20 -18.61 15.70
C GLU A 251 4.82 -17.15 15.45
N TRP A 252 4.08 -16.92 14.35
CA TRP A 252 3.52 -15.61 14.05
C TRP A 252 2.22 -15.40 14.82
N VAL A 253 2.14 -14.25 15.50
CA VAL A 253 0.99 -13.81 16.29
C VAL A 253 0.49 -12.49 15.72
N SER A 254 -0.80 -12.44 15.40
CA SER A 254 -1.51 -11.25 14.96
C SER A 254 -2.06 -10.52 16.18
N THR A 255 -1.55 -9.31 16.43
CA THR A 255 -2.06 -8.42 17.48
C THR A 255 -3.09 -7.47 16.89
N PHE A 256 -4.27 -7.43 17.51
CA PHE A 256 -5.38 -6.56 17.15
C PHE A 256 -5.42 -5.38 18.11
N SER A 257 -5.23 -4.17 17.59
CA SER A 257 -5.23 -2.94 18.39
C SER A 257 -6.07 -1.82 17.74
N PRO A 258 -6.47 -0.79 18.50
CA PRO A 258 -7.06 0.42 17.94
C PRO A 258 -6.16 1.05 16.87
N GLY A 259 -6.69 1.25 15.65
CA GLY A 259 -5.94 1.76 14.51
C GLY A 259 -5.71 3.28 14.55
N THR A 260 -5.08 3.74 15.62
CA THR A 260 -4.64 5.14 15.76
C THR A 260 -3.49 5.44 14.79
N PRO A 261 -3.33 6.69 14.32
CA PRO A 261 -2.19 7.06 13.48
C PRO A 261 -0.83 6.71 14.11
N PHE A 262 -0.72 6.86 15.43
CA PHE A 262 0.48 6.48 16.18
C PHE A 262 0.75 4.96 16.11
N ALA A 263 -0.27 4.13 16.38
CA ALA A 263 -0.13 2.67 16.33
C ALA A 263 0.23 2.19 14.92
N ILE A 264 -0.39 2.78 13.88
CA ILE A 264 -0.09 2.46 12.48
C ILE A 264 1.37 2.81 12.15
N ALA A 265 1.84 4.00 12.53
CA ALA A 265 3.22 4.43 12.29
C ALA A 265 4.24 3.49 12.97
N VAL A 266 3.98 3.09 14.22
CA VAL A 266 4.83 2.11 14.94
C VAL A 266 4.82 0.75 14.25
N ALA A 267 3.65 0.26 13.81
CA ALA A 267 3.56 -1.03 13.16
C ALA A 267 4.30 -1.09 11.81
N ILE A 268 4.29 0.00 11.03
CA ILE A 268 5.08 0.10 9.80
C ILE A 268 6.59 0.09 10.11
N GLN A 269 7.00 0.81 11.16
CA GLN A 269 8.41 0.82 11.58
C GLN A 269 8.86 -0.59 11.99
N THR A 270 8.02 -1.33 12.73
CA THR A 270 8.30 -2.73 13.08
C THR A 270 8.32 -3.63 11.85
N LEU A 271 7.36 -3.47 10.92
CA LEU A 271 7.29 -4.27 9.69
C LEU A 271 8.54 -4.09 8.82
N THR A 272 8.96 -2.84 8.61
CA THR A 272 10.14 -2.53 7.79
C THR A 272 11.44 -2.95 8.48
N ALA A 273 11.52 -2.93 9.81
CA ALA A 273 12.67 -3.41 10.57
C ALA A 273 12.90 -4.93 10.45
N CYS A 274 11.92 -5.71 9.98
CA CYS A 274 12.09 -7.13 9.68
C CYS A 274 12.88 -7.38 8.38
N LEU A 275 13.12 -6.36 7.55
CA LEU A 275 13.86 -6.49 6.30
C LEU A 275 15.38 -6.40 6.54
N PRO A 276 16.21 -7.04 5.67
CA PRO A 276 17.68 -6.97 5.75
C PRO A 276 18.27 -5.56 5.69
N ASP A 277 17.55 -4.61 5.08
CA ASP A 277 17.96 -3.21 4.94
C ASP A 277 17.73 -2.39 6.22
N GLY A 278 17.10 -2.99 7.22
CA GLY A 278 16.80 -2.35 8.49
C GLY A 278 15.75 -1.23 8.36
N GLN A 279 15.85 -0.26 9.26
CA GLN A 279 14.87 0.80 9.39
C GLN A 279 14.94 1.79 8.21
N TRP A 280 13.79 2.09 7.62
CA TRP A 280 13.67 3.10 6.57
C TRP A 280 13.99 4.52 7.08
N PHE A 281 13.70 4.79 8.35
CA PHE A 281 13.84 6.09 9.01
C PHE A 281 14.73 6.00 10.24
N PRO A 282 16.07 5.92 10.07
CA PRO A 282 16.99 5.79 11.21
C PRO A 282 16.97 7.06 12.08
N GLY A 283 16.90 6.89 13.40
CA GLY A 283 16.96 7.99 14.36
C GLY A 283 15.65 8.74 14.62
N GLN A 284 14.60 8.49 13.83
CA GLN A 284 13.26 9.01 14.09
C GLN A 284 12.52 8.11 15.08
N ARG A 285 12.32 8.61 16.31
CA ARG A 285 11.43 7.95 17.29
C ARG A 285 10.01 8.42 17.00
N VAL A 286 9.09 7.48 16.81
CA VAL A 286 7.65 7.80 16.78
C VAL A 286 7.27 8.28 18.19
N SER A 287 7.25 9.59 18.43
CA SER A 287 6.98 10.18 19.74
C SER A 287 5.57 10.77 19.79
N ARG A 288 4.68 10.27 20.65
CA ARG A 288 3.31 10.82 20.79
C ARG A 288 3.38 12.35 20.89
N ASP A 289 2.70 13.02 19.98
CA ASP A 289 2.55 14.46 20.05
C ASP A 289 1.37 14.77 20.96
N PHE A 290 1.64 15.33 22.14
CA PHE A 290 0.62 15.67 23.13
C PHE A 290 0.01 17.06 22.91
N SER A 291 0.47 17.81 21.90
CA SER A 291 0.04 19.20 21.68
C SER A 291 -1.38 19.35 21.09
N THR A 292 -2.00 18.25 20.63
CA THR A 292 -3.33 18.29 19.98
C THR A 292 -4.49 17.84 20.87
N GLN A 293 -4.26 17.58 22.16
CA GLN A 293 -5.32 17.13 23.10
C GLN A 293 -6.08 18.24 23.84
N SER A 294 -5.90 19.50 23.45
CA SER A 294 -6.63 20.64 24.02
C SER A 294 -7.41 21.38 22.94
N SER A 295 -8.61 20.88 22.62
CA SER A 295 -9.77 21.63 22.13
C SER A 295 -11.03 20.78 22.29
#